data_AF-A0A2X3EUE0-F1
#
_entry.id   AF-A0A2X3EUE0-F1
#
_cell.length_a   1.000
_cell.length_b   1.000
_cell.length_c   1.000
_cell.angle_alpha   90.00
_cell.angle_beta   90.00
_cell.angle_gamma   90.00
#
_symmetry.space_group_name_H-M   'P 1'
#
loop_
_entity.id
_entity.type
_entity.pdbx_description
1 polymer ?
#
loop_
_entity_poly.entity_id
_entity_poly.type
_entity_poly.pdbx_seq_one_letter_code
_entity_poly.pdbx_strand_id
1 'polypeptide(L)'
;MATPPLFRLEGKQQNTVRLFSNGTVNAPTDRESMYYFNVMAIPPADDAKANNNTIQLAVRHRMRLVYRPKALFDLSPNTEAKKLEWSKVWH
;
A
#
# COMPACT_ATOMS: atom_id res chain seq x y z
N MET A 1 -0.19 -6.93 9.31
CA MET A 1 -1.61 -6.65 9.65
C MET A 1 -1.84 -5.14 9.67
N ALA A 2 -3.03 -4.68 9.26
CA ALA A 2 -3.43 -3.29 9.30
C ALA A 2 -4.50 -3.09 10.38
N THR A 3 -4.41 -2.01 11.17
CA THR A 3 -5.31 -1.77 12.30
C THR A 3 -5.65 -0.27 12.44
N PRO A 4 -6.94 0.11 12.58
CA PRO A 4 -8.11 -0.76 12.42
C PRO A 4 -8.28 -1.21 10.96
N PRO A 5 -8.74 -2.45 10.71
CA PRO A 5 -8.91 -2.97 9.35
C PRO A 5 -10.16 -2.41 8.65
N LEU A 6 -11.13 -1.91 9.42
CA LEU A 6 -12.36 -1.29 8.95
C LEU A 6 -12.79 -0.21 9.94
N PHE A 7 -13.19 0.94 9.43
CA PHE A 7 -13.74 2.04 10.22
C PHE A 7 -14.59 2.95 9.34
N ARG A 8 -15.51 3.69 9.96
CA ARG A 8 -16.25 4.77 9.30
C ARG A 8 -15.45 6.07 9.39
N LEU A 9 -15.49 6.86 8.32
CA LEU A 9 -14.87 8.17 8.25
C LEU A 9 -15.93 9.20 7.85
N GLU A 10 -16.19 10.17 8.73
CA GLU A 10 -17.10 11.28 8.45
C GLU A 10 -16.40 12.39 7.67
N GLY A 11 -17.18 13.32 7.14
CA GLY A 11 -16.66 14.50 6.44
C GLY A 11 -15.62 15.25 7.28
N LYS A 12 -14.47 15.56 6.68
CA LYS A 12 -13.31 16.24 7.29
C LYS A 12 -12.60 15.45 8.41
N GLN A 13 -13.02 14.22 8.69
CA GLN A 13 -12.33 13.37 9.65
C GLN A 13 -11.03 12.81 9.07
N GLN A 14 -10.04 12.61 9.92
CA GLN A 14 -8.81 11.89 9.59
C GLN A 14 -8.63 10.73 10.57
N ASN A 15 -8.22 9.58 10.07
CA ASN A 15 -7.88 8.41 10.88
C ASN A 15 -6.49 7.89 10.51
N THR A 16 -5.77 7.38 11.50
CA THR A 16 -4.46 6.75 11.31
C THR A 16 -4.62 5.23 11.27
N VAL A 17 -4.17 4.62 10.17
CA VAL A 17 -4.03 3.16 10.07
C VAL A 17 -2.60 2.78 10.44
N ARG A 18 -2.45 1.83 11.36
CA ARG A 18 -1.15 1.30 11.78
C ARG A 18 -0.89 -0.02 11.05
N LEU A 19 0.33 -0.17 10.53
CA LEU A 19 0.80 -1.40 9.93
C LEU A 19 1.76 -2.08 10.90
N PHE A 20 1.48 -3.35 11.21
CA PHE A 20 2.33 -4.17 12.06
C PHE A 20 2.79 -5.42 11.31
N SER A 21 4.01 -5.87 11.56
CA SER A 21 4.39 -7.23 11.20
C SER A 21 3.62 -8.23 12.06
N ASN A 22 3.19 -9.34 11.48
CA ASN A 22 2.53 -10.45 12.17
C ASN A 22 3.53 -11.46 12.77
N GLY A 23 4.76 -11.02 13.07
CA GLY A 23 5.87 -11.85 13.54
C GLY A 23 7.06 -11.76 12.61
N THR A 24 7.68 -12.89 12.29
CA THR A 24 8.80 -12.97 11.34
C THR A 24 8.27 -12.67 9.93
N VAL A 25 8.76 -11.58 9.33
CA VAL A 25 8.51 -11.29 7.91
C VAL A 25 9.26 -12.33 7.09
N ASN A 26 8.54 -13.27 6.48
CA ASN A 26 9.13 -14.24 5.55
C ASN A 26 9.48 -13.53 4.23
N ALA A 27 10.63 -12.86 4.24
CA ALA A 27 11.18 -12.12 3.13
C ALA A 27 12.68 -12.40 3.03
N PRO A 28 13.26 -12.32 1.82
CA PRO A 28 14.71 -12.31 1.64
C PRO A 28 15.42 -11.32 2.57
N THR A 29 16.58 -11.72 3.08
CA THR A 29 17.41 -10.90 3.98
C THR A 29 18.48 -10.11 3.24
N ASP A 30 18.74 -10.44 1.97
CA ASP A 30 19.78 -9.86 1.10
C ASP A 30 19.25 -8.76 0.16
N ARG A 31 17.93 -8.61 0.05
CA ARG A 31 17.28 -7.64 -0.86
C ARG A 31 15.99 -7.08 -0.27
N GLU A 32 15.59 -5.91 -0.74
CA GLU A 32 14.28 -5.36 -0.41
C GLU A 32 13.16 -6.20 -1.02
N SER A 33 12.01 -6.22 -0.34
CA SER A 33 10.80 -6.90 -0.80
C SER A 33 9.67 -5.91 -1.02
N MET A 34 8.96 -6.05 -2.15
CA MET A 34 7.83 -5.18 -2.49
C MET A 34 6.51 -5.85 -2.12
N TYR A 35 5.75 -5.17 -1.24
CA TYR A 35 4.38 -5.51 -0.88
C TYR A 35 3.45 -4.37 -1.33
N TYR A 36 2.15 -4.59 -1.17
CA TYR A 36 1.13 -3.59 -1.48
C TYR A 36 0.19 -3.39 -0.30
N PHE A 37 0.01 -2.13 0.09
CA PHE A 37 -1.04 -1.73 1.02
C PHE A 37 -2.26 -1.25 0.23
N ASN A 38 -3.40 -1.89 0.45
CA ASN A 38 -4.64 -1.59 -0.24
C ASN A 38 -5.63 -0.95 0.73
N VAL A 39 -6.19 0.20 0.34
CA VAL A 39 -7.26 0.89 1.06
C VAL A 39 -8.46 0.99 0.14
N MET A 40 -9.61 0.54 0.60
CA MET A 40 -10.87 0.61 -0.14
C MET A 40 -11.81 1.59 0.56
N ALA A 41 -12.24 2.62 -0.15
CA ALA A 41 -13.27 3.54 0.28
C ALA A 41 -14.60 3.12 -0.36
N ILE A 42 -15.55 2.74 0.49
CA ILE A 42 -16.89 2.31 0.11
C ILE A 42 -17.86 3.41 0.55
N PRO A 43 -18.53 4.11 -0.38
CA PRO A 43 -19.53 5.11 0.02
C PRO A 43 -20.75 4.41 0.63
N PRO A 44 -21.50 5.08 1.53
CA PRO A 44 -22.79 4.55 2.00
C PRO A 44 -23.78 4.45 0.84
N ALA A 45 -24.69 3.48 0.91
CA ALA A 45 -25.86 3.44 0.04
C ALA A 45 -26.88 4.49 0.47
N ASP A 46 -27.66 5.01 -0.49
CA ASP A 46 -28.75 5.95 -0.23
C ASP A 46 -30.08 5.20 -0.31
N ASP A 47 -30.67 4.90 0.85
CA ASP A 47 -31.92 4.13 0.96
C ASP A 47 -33.09 4.82 0.24
N ALA A 48 -33.07 6.16 0.11
CA ALA A 48 -34.09 6.90 -0.62
C ALA A 48 -34.04 6.63 -2.15
N LYS A 49 -32.92 6.09 -2.64
CA LYS A 49 -32.73 5.70 -4.05
C LYS A 49 -32.69 4.19 -4.24
N ALA A 50 -33.07 3.39 -3.23
CA ALA A 50 -33.02 1.93 -3.30
C ALA A 50 -33.83 1.34 -4.47
N ASN A 51 -34.93 1.97 -4.87
CA ASN A 51 -35.77 1.55 -5.99
C ASN A 51 -35.37 2.16 -7.35
N ASN A 52 -34.26 2.90 -7.41
CA ASN A 52 -33.78 3.54 -8.63
C ASN A 52 -32.54 2.81 -9.17
N ASN A 53 -32.36 2.88 -10.49
CA ASN A 53 -31.12 2.43 -11.12
C ASN A 53 -30.01 3.43 -10.77
N THR A 54 -29.07 3.00 -9.94
CA THR A 54 -27.92 3.82 -9.51
C THR A 54 -26.61 3.10 -9.78
N ILE A 55 -25.56 3.86 -10.07
CA ILE A 55 -24.19 3.37 -10.14
C ILE A 55 -23.47 3.86 -8.90
N GLN A 56 -22.94 2.94 -8.11
CA GLN A 56 -22.13 3.23 -6.94
C GLN A 56 -20.66 2.91 -7.25
N LEU A 57 -19.78 3.87 -7.02
CA LEU A 57 -18.35 3.72 -7.25
C LEU A 57 -17.62 3.58 -5.92
N ALA A 58 -16.95 2.44 -5.71
CA ALA A 58 -15.95 2.28 -4.66
C ALA A 58 -14.56 2.57 -5.22
N VAL A 59 -13.73 3.25 -4.44
CA VAL A 59 -12.36 3.61 -4.84
C VAL A 59 -11.37 2.75 -4.08
N ARG A 60 -10.42 2.15 -4.80
CA ARG A 60 -9.31 1.41 -4.20
C ARG A 60 -7.99 2.15 -4.45
N HIS A 61 -7.32 2.53 -3.38
CA HIS A 61 -5.95 3.03 -3.41
C HIS A 61 -4.99 1.86 -3.14
N ARG A 62 -4.01 1.66 -4.04
CA ARG A 62 -2.96 0.64 -3.91
C ARG A 62 -1.61 1.33 -3.81
N MET A 63 -0.99 1.26 -2.64
CA MET A 63 0.30 1.87 -2.36
C MET A 63 1.39 0.81 -2.28
N ARG A 64 2.58 1.12 -2.79
CA ARG A 64 3.77 0.27 -2.66
C ARG A 64 4.30 0.34 -1.23
N LEU A 65 4.60 -0.81 -0.65
CA LEU A 65 5.21 -0.96 0.67
C LEU A 65 6.54 -1.69 0.49
N VAL A 66 7.65 -0.99 0.70
CA VAL A 66 8.99 -1.56 0.59
C VAL A 66 9.45 -2.05 1.96
N TYR A 67 9.66 -3.35 2.10
CA TYR A 67 10.29 -3.94 3.29
C TYR A 67 11.80 -3.98 3.08
N ARG A 68 12.54 -3.30 3.97
CA ARG A 68 14.00 -3.32 3.99
C ARG A 68 14.51 -4.22 5.11
N PRO A 69 15.27 -5.29 4.82
CA PRO A 69 15.92 -6.09 5.85
C PRO A 69 17.08 -5.32 6.51
N LYS A 70 17.39 -5.66 7.77
CA LYS A 70 18.42 -4.98 8.57
C LYS A 70 19.80 -4.99 7.91
N ALA A 71 20.14 -6.04 7.17
CA ALA A 71 21.42 -6.17 6.48
C ALA A 71 21.69 -5.07 5.44
N LEU A 72 20.66 -4.34 5.02
CA LEU A 72 20.76 -3.26 4.01
C LEU A 72 20.62 -1.86 4.62
N PHE A 73 20.59 -1.72 5.97
CA PHE A 73 20.36 -0.42 6.61
C PHE A 73 21.52 0.56 6.43
N ASP A 74 22.74 0.05 6.27
CA ASP A 74 23.92 0.87 5.99
C ASP A 74 23.98 1.35 4.53
N LEU A 75 23.14 0.77 3.65
CA LEU A 75 23.04 1.19 2.26
C LEU A 75 22.09 2.39 2.13
N SER A 76 22.57 3.44 1.46
CA SER A 76 21.77 4.62 1.15
C SER A 76 21.11 4.48 -0.23
N PRO A 77 19.78 4.62 -0.35
CA PRO A 77 19.09 4.56 -1.64
C PRO A 77 19.65 5.55 -2.68
N ASN A 78 20.07 6.74 -2.23
CA ASN A 78 20.62 7.77 -3.12
C ASN A 78 22.00 7.39 -3.67
N THR A 79 22.77 6.60 -2.91
CA THR A 79 24.06 6.07 -3.37
C THR A 79 23.86 4.88 -4.30
N GLU A 80 22.97 3.95 -3.93
CA GLU A 80 22.69 2.75 -4.72
C GLU A 80 22.05 3.09 -6.09
N ALA A 81 21.21 4.12 -6.15
CA ALA A 81 20.61 4.57 -7.42
C ALA A 81 21.65 4.99 -8.48
N LYS A 82 22.86 5.39 -8.07
CA LYS A 82 23.95 5.76 -8.99
C LYS A 82 24.60 4.56 -9.67
N LYS A 83 24.40 3.34 -9.15
CA LYS A 83 24.96 2.11 -9.69
C LYS A 83 24.10 1.50 -10.81
N LEU A 84 23.08 2.23 -11.28
CA LEU A 84 22.20 1.76 -12.34
C LEU A 84 22.96 1.75 -13.69
N GLU A 85 23.04 0.58 -14.29
CA GLU A 85 23.67 0.38 -15.61
C GLU A 85 22.61 0.16 -16.69
N TRP A 86 22.88 0.64 -17.90
CA TRP A 86 21.99 0.52 -19.05
C TRP A 86 22.69 -0.30 -20.14
N SER A 87 22.00 -1.31 -20.67
CA SER A 87 22.47 -2.05 -21.83
C SER A 87 21.46 -1.94 -22.97
N LYS A 88 21.96 -1.66 -24.18
CA LYS A 88 21.15 -1.64 -25.39
C LYS A 88 21.16 -3.04 -26.01
N VAL A 89 19.99 -3.67 -26.06
CA VAL A 89 19.81 -4.96 -26.74
C VAL A 89 19.30 -4.67 -28.16
N TRP A 90 20.01 -5.16 -29.18
CA TRP A 90 19.54 -5.10 -30.56
C TRP A 90 18.67 -6.34 -30.84
N HIS A 91 17.50 -6.12 -31.44
CA HIS A 91 16.69 -7.16 -32.09
C HIS A 91 16.97 -7.15 -33.59
#